data_AF-A0A3D2WXB3-F1
#
_entry.id   AF-A0A3D2WXB3-F1
#
_cell.length_a   1.000
_cell.length_b   1.000
_cell.length_c   1.000
_cell.angle_alpha   90.00
_cell.angle_beta   90.00
_cell.angle_gamma   90.00
#
_symmetry.space_group_name_H-M   'P 1'
#
loop_
_entity.id
_entity.type
_entity.pdbx_description
1 polymer ?
#
loop_
_entity_poly.entity_id
_entity_poly.type
_entity_poly.pdbx_seq_one_letter_code
_entity_poly.pdbx_strand_id
1 'polypeptide(L)'
;MKEIVVISGKGGTGKTSITASFAYLGGGEIVVADCDVDAADLHLLLEPDFKTAEDFYSGVIAKIDQDACTKCGKCAEVCRFGAIPVIDGQYVVQPLDCEGCGYCARICPTEAIAMNLQNVGEWYISTIKTGSSMVHARLGIGAENSGKLVAKVKNEAKNIAEEQDRKYVLVDGSPGIGCPVVSSLSGANFVVLVTEPTVSGIHDLKRVYELVKKFGIKTGCIINKADLNNTVEKEILQFLSENDINHIASLPYDETFTEAMTNGQTIVEFGESRVKNLIEQSWDKIKDIA
;
A
#
# COMPACT_ATOMS: atom_id res chain seq x y z
N MET A 1 -18.04 8.24 -9.69
CA MET A 1 -17.02 7.27 -9.26
C MET A 1 -16.80 7.40 -7.75
N LYS A 2 -16.63 6.28 -7.02
CA LYS A 2 -16.34 6.23 -5.57
C LYS A 2 -14.98 5.55 -5.33
N GLU A 3 -14.14 6.14 -4.49
CA GLU A 3 -12.86 5.57 -4.06
C GLU A 3 -13.04 4.80 -2.74
N ILE A 4 -12.88 3.48 -2.79
CA ILE A 4 -12.95 2.56 -1.65
C ILE A 4 -11.55 2.09 -1.32
N VAL A 5 -11.10 2.35 -0.09
CA VAL A 5 -9.75 2.00 0.35
C VAL A 5 -9.81 0.91 1.40
N VAL A 6 -9.13 -0.20 1.17
CA VAL A 6 -8.98 -1.30 2.12
C VAL A 6 -7.63 -1.18 2.81
N ILE A 7 -7.60 -1.08 4.14
CA ILE A 7 -6.36 -0.98 4.94
C ILE A 7 -6.44 -1.85 6.20
N SER A 8 -5.31 -2.07 6.85
CA SER A 8 -5.21 -2.80 8.10
C SER A 8 -4.22 -2.16 9.08
N GLY A 9 -4.35 -2.51 10.36
CA GLY A 9 -3.42 -2.08 11.41
C GLY A 9 -2.01 -2.66 11.27
N LYS A 10 -1.92 -3.87 10.74
CA LYS A 10 -0.69 -4.66 10.61
C LYS A 10 -0.77 -5.53 9.36
N GLY A 11 0.38 -6.06 8.93
CA GLY A 11 0.43 -7.09 7.88
C GLY A 11 -0.20 -8.41 8.34
N GLY A 12 -0.67 -9.23 7.40
CA GLY A 12 -1.15 -10.59 7.66
C GLY A 12 -2.61 -10.74 8.14
N THR A 13 -3.39 -9.65 8.18
CA THR A 13 -4.82 -9.71 8.55
C THR A 13 -5.73 -10.24 7.43
N GLY A 14 -5.19 -10.49 6.23
CA GLY A 14 -5.96 -10.96 5.05
C GLY A 14 -6.53 -9.83 4.19
N LYS A 15 -6.06 -8.59 4.38
CA LYS A 15 -6.43 -7.40 3.59
C LYS A 15 -6.40 -7.68 2.08
N THR A 16 -5.24 -8.02 1.53
CA THR A 16 -5.05 -8.23 0.08
C THR A 16 -5.95 -9.33 -0.47
N SER A 17 -6.13 -10.45 0.24
CA SER A 17 -7.02 -11.53 -0.19
C SER A 17 -8.50 -11.09 -0.26
N ILE A 18 -8.94 -10.28 0.71
CA ILE A 18 -10.28 -9.69 0.71
C ILE A 18 -10.41 -8.64 -0.41
N THR A 19 -9.40 -7.77 -0.59
CA THR A 19 -9.38 -6.77 -1.66
C THR A 19 -9.44 -7.43 -3.05
N ALA A 20 -8.67 -8.49 -3.28
CA ALA A 20 -8.71 -9.26 -4.53
C ALA A 20 -10.10 -9.86 -4.78
N SER A 21 -10.76 -10.35 -3.73
CA SER A 21 -12.13 -10.88 -3.84
C SER A 21 -13.14 -9.79 -4.22
N PHE A 22 -13.02 -8.58 -3.66
CA PHE A 22 -13.83 -7.43 -4.07
C PHE A 22 -13.54 -6.98 -5.51
N ALA A 23 -12.27 -6.99 -5.92
CA ALA A 23 -11.88 -6.72 -7.31
C ALA A 23 -12.52 -7.72 -8.27
N TYR A 24 -12.53 -9.01 -7.91
CA TYR A 24 -13.19 -10.05 -8.68
C TYR A 24 -14.70 -9.84 -8.78
N LEU A 25 -15.37 -9.61 -7.64
CA LEU A 25 -16.83 -9.42 -7.57
C LEU A 25 -17.31 -8.16 -8.29
N GLY A 26 -16.56 -7.06 -8.23
CA GLY A 26 -16.93 -5.84 -8.94
C GLY A 26 -16.59 -5.86 -10.43
N GLY A 27 -15.72 -6.78 -10.87
CA GLY A 27 -15.40 -7.00 -12.27
C GLY A 27 -15.10 -5.71 -13.04
N GLY A 28 -15.80 -5.52 -14.17
CA GLY A 28 -15.64 -4.33 -15.02
C GLY A 28 -16.16 -3.02 -14.43
N GLU A 29 -16.69 -2.99 -13.21
CA GLU A 29 -17.11 -1.73 -12.56
C GLU A 29 -15.99 -1.07 -11.74
N ILE A 30 -14.87 -1.78 -11.51
CA ILE A 30 -13.78 -1.38 -10.61
C ILE A 30 -12.48 -1.17 -11.39
N VAL A 31 -11.75 -0.08 -11.15
CA VAL A 31 -10.29 -0.04 -11.39
C VAL A 31 -9.58 -0.33 -10.08
N VAL A 32 -8.57 -1.21 -10.13
CA VAL A 32 -7.82 -1.63 -8.94
C VAL A 32 -6.54 -0.80 -8.82
N ALA A 33 -6.19 -0.38 -7.60
CA ALA A 33 -4.91 0.23 -7.27
C ALA A 33 -4.22 -0.64 -6.21
N ASP A 34 -3.13 -1.31 -6.57
CA ASP A 34 -2.28 -2.01 -5.60
C ASP A 34 -1.27 -1.01 -5.01
N CYS A 35 -1.66 -0.44 -3.87
CA CYS A 35 -0.89 0.57 -3.15
C CYS A 35 -0.02 -0.05 -2.05
N ASP A 36 -0.01 -1.38 -1.89
CA ASP A 36 0.86 -2.08 -0.96
C ASP A 36 2.20 -2.43 -1.62
N VAL A 37 2.93 -1.42 -2.09
CA VAL A 37 4.08 -1.59 -2.99
C VAL A 37 5.27 -2.34 -2.38
N ASP A 38 5.36 -2.42 -1.05
CA ASP A 38 6.39 -3.20 -0.34
C ASP A 38 6.16 -4.71 -0.49
N ALA A 39 4.90 -5.13 -0.56
CA ALA A 39 4.45 -6.51 -0.66
C ALA A 39 3.25 -6.58 -1.61
N ALA A 40 3.46 -6.11 -2.85
CA ALA A 40 2.43 -6.02 -3.87
C ALA A 40 2.01 -7.43 -4.30
N ASP A 41 1.05 -8.04 -3.60
CA ASP A 41 0.67 -9.44 -3.77
C ASP A 41 -0.60 -9.63 -4.62
N LEU A 42 -1.30 -8.54 -5.01
CA LEU A 42 -2.51 -8.67 -5.83
C LEU A 42 -2.25 -9.32 -7.19
N HIS A 43 -1.05 -9.13 -7.74
CA HIS A 43 -0.66 -9.75 -9.01
C HIS A 43 -0.71 -11.28 -8.97
N LEU A 44 -0.56 -11.90 -7.80
CA LEU A 44 -0.64 -13.36 -7.63
C LEU A 44 -2.06 -13.89 -7.80
N LEU A 45 -3.07 -13.06 -7.54
CA LEU A 45 -4.48 -13.45 -7.56
C LEU A 45 -5.24 -12.90 -8.76
N LEU A 46 -4.79 -11.80 -9.36
CA LEU A 46 -5.54 -11.10 -10.42
C LEU A 46 -4.95 -11.30 -11.83
N GLU A 47 -3.84 -12.01 -11.96
CA GLU A 47 -3.16 -12.34 -13.23
C GLU A 47 -3.01 -11.13 -14.18
N PRO A 48 -2.29 -10.07 -13.76
CA PRO A 48 -2.06 -8.90 -14.60
C PRO A 48 -1.19 -9.24 -15.81
N ASP A 49 -1.48 -8.59 -16.94
CA ASP A 49 -0.72 -8.74 -18.19
C ASP A 49 0.57 -7.90 -18.28
N PHE A 50 0.81 -7.00 -17.32
CA PHE A 50 1.97 -6.08 -17.29
C PHE A 50 2.13 -5.26 -18.58
N LYS A 51 1.01 -4.86 -19.20
CA LYS A 51 1.00 -4.24 -20.53
C LYS A 51 1.87 -3.00 -20.68
N THR A 52 1.85 -2.10 -19.70
CA THR A 52 2.63 -0.85 -19.70
C THR A 52 3.47 -0.77 -18.44
N ALA A 53 4.71 -0.32 -18.57
CA ALA A 53 5.63 -0.06 -17.48
C ALA A 53 6.29 1.32 -17.65
N GLU A 54 6.43 2.07 -16.56
CA GLU A 54 7.13 3.34 -16.54
C GLU A 54 8.01 3.44 -15.29
N ASP A 55 9.21 4.01 -15.45
CA ASP A 55 10.11 4.31 -14.35
C ASP A 55 9.49 5.37 -13.42
N PHE A 56 9.69 5.17 -12.11
CA PHE A 56 9.28 6.12 -11.08
C PHE A 56 10.49 6.72 -10.39
N TYR A 57 10.65 8.04 -10.54
CA TYR A 57 11.72 8.81 -9.93
C TYR A 57 11.21 9.58 -8.72
N SER A 58 11.87 9.39 -7.57
CA SER A 58 11.56 10.12 -6.32
C SER A 58 12.78 10.18 -5.42
N GLY A 59 12.87 11.23 -4.60
CA GLY A 59 14.06 11.48 -3.78
C GLY A 59 15.27 11.89 -4.61
N VAL A 60 16.37 12.16 -3.92
CA VAL A 60 17.64 12.51 -4.55
C VAL A 60 18.79 11.83 -3.80
N ILE A 61 19.85 11.47 -4.53
CA ILE A 61 21.07 10.91 -3.97
C ILE A 61 22.26 11.83 -4.28
N ALA A 62 23.16 11.98 -3.32
CA ALA A 62 24.39 12.73 -3.53
C ALA A 62 25.35 11.93 -4.44
N LYS A 63 26.00 12.61 -5.39
CA LYS A 63 27.06 12.03 -6.21
C LYS A 63 28.26 12.99 -6.23
N ILE A 64 29.42 12.47 -5.87
CA ILE A 64 30.68 13.23 -5.85
C ILE A 64 31.38 13.04 -7.20
N ASP A 65 31.63 14.13 -7.90
CA ASP A 65 32.52 14.20 -9.06
C ASP A 65 33.97 14.12 -8.57
N GLN A 66 34.65 13.02 -8.92
CA GLN A 66 36.01 12.77 -8.45
C GLN A 66 37.05 13.65 -9.13
N ASP A 67 36.77 14.19 -10.31
CA ASP A 67 37.69 15.07 -11.04
C ASP A 67 37.69 16.49 -10.45
N ALA A 68 36.53 16.95 -9.96
CA ALA A 68 36.38 18.24 -9.28
C ALA A 68 36.65 18.18 -7.76
N CYS A 69 36.74 16.97 -7.17
CA CYS A 69 36.90 16.78 -5.74
C CYS A 69 38.34 17.05 -5.27
N THR A 70 38.52 18.00 -4.35
CA THR A 70 39.82 18.31 -3.73
C THR A 70 40.15 17.45 -2.51
N LYS A 71 39.31 16.46 -2.19
CA LYS A 71 39.48 15.52 -1.07
C LYS A 71 39.61 16.21 0.31
N CYS A 72 38.95 17.36 0.49
CA CYS A 72 39.02 18.14 1.73
C CYS A 72 38.24 17.55 2.93
N GLY A 73 37.41 16.52 2.73
CA GLY A 73 36.71 15.79 3.80
C GLY A 73 35.49 16.44 4.42
N LYS A 74 35.23 17.74 4.16
CA LYS A 74 34.09 18.47 4.75
C LYS A 74 32.73 17.78 4.56
N CYS A 75 32.51 17.16 3.40
CA CYS A 75 31.26 16.45 3.11
C CYS A 75 31.03 15.24 4.02
N ALA A 76 32.10 14.51 4.36
CA ALA A 76 32.03 13.36 5.27
C ALA A 76 31.83 13.81 6.72
N GLU A 77 32.51 14.87 7.17
CA GLU A 77 32.39 15.41 8.54
C GLU A 77 30.96 15.83 8.89
N VAL A 78 30.23 16.38 7.92
CA VAL A 78 28.87 16.87 8.12
C VAL A 78 27.79 15.81 7.91
N CYS A 79 28.16 14.65 7.37
CA CYS A 79 27.20 13.59 7.09
C CYS A 79 26.79 12.89 8.39
N ARG A 80 25.58 13.16 8.86
CA ARG A 80 25.02 12.54 10.08
C ARG A 80 24.70 11.06 9.92
N PHE A 81 24.62 10.58 8.69
CA PHE A 81 24.26 9.20 8.34
C PHE A 81 25.48 8.31 8.08
N GLY A 82 26.69 8.88 8.10
CA GLY A 82 27.91 8.12 7.78
C GLY A 82 28.01 7.67 6.31
N ALA A 83 27.17 8.21 5.43
CA ALA A 83 27.01 7.77 4.04
C ALA A 83 28.18 8.08 3.10
N ILE A 84 29.26 8.71 3.58
CA ILE A 84 30.39 9.14 2.74
C ILE A 84 31.72 8.60 3.29
N PRO A 85 31.96 7.27 3.24
CA PRO A 85 33.24 6.68 3.61
C PRO A 85 34.35 7.05 2.64
N VAL A 86 35.59 6.80 3.09
CA VAL A 86 36.78 6.85 2.24
C VAL A 86 37.08 5.45 1.71
N ILE A 87 37.07 5.28 0.40
CA ILE A 87 37.41 4.04 -0.30
C ILE A 87 38.54 4.38 -1.28
N ASP A 88 39.66 3.65 -1.21
CA ASP A 88 40.85 3.87 -2.05
C ASP A 88 41.32 5.34 -2.09
N GLY A 89 41.22 6.03 -0.95
CA GLY A 89 41.61 7.44 -0.82
C GLY A 89 40.68 8.42 -1.55
N GLN A 90 39.45 8.01 -1.85
CA GLN A 90 38.38 8.83 -2.42
C GLN A 90 37.16 8.84 -1.51
N TYR A 91 36.46 9.97 -1.45
CA TYR A 91 35.16 10.06 -0.78
C TYR A 91 34.08 9.54 -1.72
N VAL A 92 33.37 8.50 -1.30
CA VAL A 92 32.35 7.82 -2.11
C VAL A 92 31.04 7.81 -1.33
N VAL A 93 29.95 8.22 -1.98
CA VAL A 93 28.62 8.15 -1.37
C VAL A 93 28.12 6.70 -1.43
N GLN A 94 27.76 6.14 -0.29
CA GLN A 94 27.06 4.86 -0.18
C GLN A 94 25.56 5.09 -0.39
N PRO A 95 24.95 4.53 -1.45
CA PRO A 95 23.56 4.82 -1.78
C PRO A 95 22.56 4.44 -0.70
N LEU A 96 22.76 3.29 -0.04
CA LEU A 96 21.83 2.77 0.96
C LEU A 96 21.84 3.56 2.28
N ASP A 97 22.93 4.28 2.56
CA ASP A 97 23.07 5.10 3.77
C ASP A 97 22.71 6.57 3.51
N CYS A 98 22.51 6.95 2.24
CA CYS A 98 22.34 8.34 1.84
C CYS A 98 20.87 8.77 1.88
N GLU A 99 20.50 9.55 2.90
CA GLU A 99 19.17 10.15 3.04
C GLU A 99 18.84 11.29 2.05
N GLY A 100 19.77 11.64 1.15
CA GLY A 100 19.51 12.69 0.16
C GLY A 100 19.34 14.11 0.72
N CYS A 101 19.75 14.39 1.97
CA CYS A 101 19.48 15.67 2.65
C CYS A 101 20.17 16.90 2.03
N GLY A 102 21.17 16.71 1.17
CA GLY A 102 21.84 17.77 0.41
C GLY A 102 22.86 18.62 1.17
N TYR A 103 23.10 18.36 2.45
CA TYR A 103 24.03 19.18 3.25
C TYR A 103 25.49 19.05 2.77
N CYS A 104 25.90 17.86 2.32
CA CYS A 104 27.21 17.62 1.72
C CYS A 104 27.43 18.46 0.46
N ALA A 105 26.43 18.59 -0.40
CA ALA A 105 26.49 19.42 -1.60
C ALA A 105 26.65 20.90 -1.24
N ARG A 106 25.89 21.38 -0.26
CA ARG A 106 25.94 22.77 0.18
C ARG A 106 27.28 23.18 0.81
N ILE A 107 27.98 22.28 1.49
CA ILE A 107 29.26 22.60 2.15
C ILE A 107 30.48 22.43 1.23
N CYS A 108 30.31 21.80 0.05
CA CYS A 108 31.42 21.49 -0.84
C CYS A 108 32.00 22.78 -1.44
N PRO A 109 33.28 23.12 -1.17
CA PRO A 109 33.86 24.40 -1.61
C PRO A 109 34.13 24.46 -3.11
N THR A 110 34.18 23.32 -3.80
CA THR A 110 34.39 23.22 -5.26
C THR A 110 33.13 22.82 -6.02
N GLU A 111 31.98 22.76 -5.34
CA GLU A 111 30.70 22.37 -5.94
C GLU A 111 30.71 20.99 -6.61
N ALA A 112 31.67 20.13 -6.23
CA ALA A 112 31.88 18.80 -6.82
C ALA A 112 30.80 17.75 -6.45
N ILE A 113 29.69 18.14 -5.84
CA ILE A 113 28.66 17.19 -5.36
C ILE A 113 27.31 17.60 -5.93
N ALA A 114 26.75 16.74 -6.76
CA ALA A 114 25.41 16.89 -7.34
C ALA A 114 24.38 16.08 -6.56
N MET A 115 23.13 16.57 -6.54
CA MET A 115 21.97 15.84 -6.02
C MET A 115 21.16 15.32 -7.21
N ASN A 116 21.24 14.02 -7.47
CA ASN A 116 20.62 13.40 -8.64
C ASN A 116 19.30 12.74 -8.25
N LEU A 117 18.28 12.86 -9.10
CA LEU A 117 17.03 12.10 -8.95
C LEU A 117 17.31 10.60 -8.93
N GLN A 118 16.65 9.90 -8.02
CA GLN A 118 16.77 8.46 -7.89
C GLN A 118 15.57 7.78 -8.55
N ASN A 119 15.85 6.78 -9.39
CA ASN A 119 14.82 5.80 -9.79
C ASN A 119 14.59 4.90 -8.56
N VAL A 120 13.36 4.91 -8.04
CA VAL A 120 12.99 4.14 -6.84
C VAL A 120 12.07 2.98 -7.17
N GLY A 121 11.80 2.71 -8.45
CA GLY A 121 10.97 1.60 -8.88
C GLY A 121 10.28 1.85 -10.20
N GLU A 122 9.37 0.96 -10.55
CA GLU A 122 8.53 1.03 -11.74
C GLU A 122 7.07 0.96 -11.32
N TRP A 123 6.19 1.57 -12.11
CA TRP A 123 4.76 1.40 -11.99
C TRP A 123 4.18 0.91 -13.30
N TYR A 124 3.06 0.21 -13.21
CA TYR A 124 2.49 -0.54 -14.30
C TYR A 124 0.99 -0.28 -14.42
N ILE A 125 0.50 -0.34 -15.66
CA ILE A 125 -0.92 -0.43 -15.98
C ILE A 125 -1.13 -1.79 -16.62
N SER A 126 -2.00 -2.59 -16.00
CA SER A 126 -2.26 -3.97 -16.41
C SER A 126 -3.74 -4.21 -16.61
N THR A 127 -4.08 -5.06 -17.57
CA THR A 127 -5.38 -5.72 -17.61
C THR A 127 -5.32 -6.93 -16.68
N ILE A 128 -6.32 -7.10 -15.82
CA ILE A 128 -6.46 -8.25 -14.91
C ILE A 128 -7.50 -9.23 -15.43
N LYS A 129 -7.51 -10.45 -14.89
CA LYS A 129 -8.39 -11.56 -15.33
C LYS A 129 -9.90 -11.25 -15.35
N THR A 130 -10.34 -10.25 -14.59
CA THR A 130 -11.74 -9.77 -14.62
C THR A 130 -12.06 -8.92 -15.85
N GLY A 131 -11.08 -8.65 -16.70
CA GLY A 131 -11.17 -7.73 -17.84
C GLY A 131 -11.05 -6.26 -17.45
N SER A 132 -10.81 -5.94 -16.18
CA SER A 132 -10.62 -4.57 -15.72
C SER A 132 -9.15 -4.12 -15.69
N SER A 133 -8.91 -2.85 -15.41
CA SER A 133 -7.58 -2.28 -15.25
C SER A 133 -7.11 -2.33 -13.80
N MET A 134 -5.83 -2.61 -13.61
CA MET A 134 -5.11 -2.51 -12.34
C MET A 134 -3.89 -1.64 -12.53
N VAL A 135 -3.70 -0.68 -11.63
CA VAL A 135 -2.44 0.06 -11.49
C VAL A 135 -1.70 -0.48 -10.27
N HIS A 136 -0.43 -0.75 -10.43
CA HIS A 136 0.41 -1.31 -9.37
C HIS A 136 1.86 -0.88 -9.56
N ALA A 137 2.69 -1.07 -8.55
CA ALA A 137 4.09 -0.69 -8.64
C ALA A 137 5.00 -1.69 -7.95
N ARG A 138 6.28 -1.64 -8.32
CA ARG A 138 7.35 -2.43 -7.72
C ARG A 138 8.50 -1.50 -7.38
N LEU A 139 8.95 -1.56 -6.13
CA LEU A 139 10.10 -0.79 -5.68
C LEU A 139 11.40 -1.37 -6.23
N GLY A 140 12.36 -0.48 -6.48
CA GLY A 140 13.74 -0.85 -6.75
C GLY A 140 14.43 -1.40 -5.49
N ILE A 141 15.55 -2.10 -5.67
CA ILE A 141 16.31 -2.66 -4.56
C ILE A 141 16.78 -1.54 -3.63
N GLY A 142 16.43 -1.65 -2.33
CA GLY A 142 16.81 -0.67 -1.31
C GLY A 142 16.04 0.64 -1.38
N ALA A 143 14.99 0.73 -2.21
CA ALA A 143 14.07 1.86 -2.19
C ALA A 143 13.02 1.68 -1.10
N GLU A 144 12.71 2.76 -0.37
CA GLU A 144 11.61 2.76 0.59
C GLU A 144 10.28 3.12 -0.08
N ASN A 145 9.19 2.54 0.43
CA ASN A 145 7.83 2.90 0.06
C ASN A 145 7.52 4.35 0.46
N SER A 146 7.70 5.24 -0.50
CA SER A 146 7.30 6.63 -0.35
C SER A 146 5.80 6.77 -0.60
N GLY A 147 5.14 7.61 0.21
CA GLY A 147 3.75 8.01 -0.05
C GLY A 147 3.55 8.64 -1.43
N LYS A 148 4.62 9.07 -2.12
CA LYS A 148 4.55 9.60 -3.49
C LYS A 148 4.28 8.51 -4.53
N LEU A 149 4.86 7.32 -4.39
CA LEU A 149 4.59 6.21 -5.31
C LEU A 149 3.15 5.72 -5.14
N VAL A 150 2.70 5.56 -3.90
CA VAL A 150 1.30 5.25 -3.59
C VAL A 150 0.35 6.29 -4.18
N ALA A 151 0.64 7.58 -4.02
CA ALA A 151 -0.16 8.64 -4.61
C ALA A 151 -0.18 8.58 -6.15
N LYS A 152 0.96 8.26 -6.79
CA LYS A 152 1.03 8.05 -8.24
C LYS A 152 0.13 6.89 -8.67
N VAL A 153 0.30 5.70 -8.09
CA VAL A 153 -0.52 4.52 -8.39
C VAL A 153 -2.01 4.82 -8.24
N LYS A 154 -2.40 5.44 -7.12
CA LYS A 154 -3.78 5.80 -6.84
C LYS A 154 -4.34 6.83 -7.83
N ASN A 155 -3.58 7.87 -8.15
CA ASN A 155 -4.02 8.91 -9.10
C ASN A 155 -4.18 8.36 -10.52
N GLU A 156 -3.29 7.48 -10.97
CA GLU A 156 -3.43 6.85 -12.29
C GLU A 156 -4.64 5.91 -12.34
N ALA A 157 -4.89 5.12 -11.28
CA ALA A 157 -6.10 4.30 -11.18
C ALA A 157 -7.37 5.15 -11.24
N LYS A 158 -7.35 6.33 -10.59
CA LYS A 158 -8.43 7.31 -10.65
C LYS A 158 -8.65 7.85 -12.06
N ASN A 159 -7.59 8.28 -12.74
CA ASN A 159 -7.66 8.80 -14.10
C ASN A 159 -8.25 7.76 -15.06
N ILE A 160 -7.76 6.52 -15.00
CA ILE A 160 -8.28 5.41 -15.81
C ILE A 160 -9.76 5.14 -15.54
N ALA A 161 -10.16 5.18 -14.27
CA ALA A 161 -11.55 4.99 -13.89
C ALA A 161 -12.46 6.11 -14.40
N GLU A 162 -12.00 7.36 -14.41
CA GLU A 162 -12.73 8.50 -14.99
C GLU A 162 -12.83 8.38 -16.52
N GLU A 163 -11.74 8.03 -17.20
CA GLU A 163 -11.69 7.86 -18.66
C GLU A 163 -12.57 6.70 -19.15
N GLN A 164 -12.64 5.61 -18.39
CA GLN A 164 -13.42 4.42 -18.72
C GLN A 164 -14.82 4.40 -18.09
N ASP A 165 -15.27 5.50 -17.47
CA ASP A 165 -16.56 5.64 -16.78
C ASP A 165 -16.84 4.49 -15.78
N ARG A 166 -15.82 4.14 -14.98
CA ARG A 166 -15.90 3.09 -13.97
C ARG A 166 -16.53 3.62 -12.69
N LYS A 167 -17.34 2.79 -12.04
CA LYS A 167 -18.08 3.19 -10.84
C LYS A 167 -17.18 3.33 -9.63
N TYR A 168 -16.14 2.51 -9.53
CA TYR A 168 -15.31 2.41 -8.33
C TYR A 168 -13.82 2.41 -8.65
N VAL A 169 -13.04 2.99 -7.75
CA VAL A 169 -11.61 2.70 -7.60
C VAL A 169 -11.46 1.92 -6.30
N LEU A 170 -10.92 0.71 -6.39
CA LEU A 170 -10.65 -0.13 -5.23
C LEU A 170 -9.15 -0.12 -4.93
N VAL A 171 -8.78 0.36 -3.76
CA VAL A 171 -7.38 0.52 -3.35
C VAL A 171 -7.02 -0.54 -2.32
N ASP A 172 -6.01 -1.36 -2.62
CA ASP A 172 -5.32 -2.18 -1.62
C ASP A 172 -4.23 -1.35 -0.96
N GLY A 173 -4.53 -0.70 0.17
CA GLY A 173 -3.59 0.20 0.83
C GLY A 173 -2.59 -0.55 1.72
N SER A 174 -1.47 0.11 2.06
CA SER A 174 -0.49 -0.46 2.98
C SER A 174 -1.04 -0.63 4.41
N PRO A 175 -0.48 -1.55 5.21
CA PRO A 175 -0.78 -1.64 6.63
C PRO A 175 -0.14 -0.51 7.45
N GLY A 176 -0.67 -0.25 8.64
CA GLY A 176 -0.08 0.65 9.63
C GLY A 176 -0.58 2.09 9.54
N ILE A 177 0.27 3.06 9.89
CA ILE A 177 -0.10 4.49 10.02
C ILE A 177 0.90 5.44 9.33
N GLY A 178 1.77 4.91 8.47
CA GLY A 178 2.83 5.66 7.80
C GLY A 178 2.32 6.53 6.63
N CYS A 179 3.27 7.21 5.97
CA CYS A 179 2.97 8.00 4.77
C CYS A 179 2.26 7.21 3.65
N PRO A 180 2.57 5.93 3.39
CA PRO A 180 1.83 5.12 2.42
C PRO A 180 0.31 5.02 2.73
N VAL A 181 -0.04 4.87 4.00
CA VAL A 181 -1.45 4.78 4.44
C VAL A 181 -2.15 6.13 4.27
N VAL A 182 -1.48 7.22 4.65
CA VAL A 182 -1.98 8.58 4.43
C VAL A 182 -2.25 8.85 2.96
N SER A 183 -1.32 8.48 2.07
CA SER A 183 -1.49 8.63 0.62
C SER A 183 -2.64 7.78 0.07
N SER A 184 -2.81 6.55 0.58
CA SER A 184 -3.94 5.70 0.21
C SER A 184 -5.29 6.32 0.61
N LEU A 185 -5.36 6.94 1.80
CA LEU A 185 -6.57 7.57 2.34
C LEU A 185 -6.94 8.89 1.66
N SER A 186 -5.98 9.63 1.13
CA SER A 186 -6.20 10.96 0.58
C SER A 186 -7.21 10.95 -0.57
N GLY A 187 -8.37 11.60 -0.41
CA GLY A 187 -9.44 11.63 -1.41
C GLY A 187 -10.42 10.44 -1.39
N ALA A 188 -10.25 9.49 -0.47
CA ALA A 188 -11.14 8.34 -0.37
C ALA A 188 -12.55 8.70 0.09
N ASN A 189 -13.55 8.00 -0.46
CA ASN A 189 -14.96 8.16 -0.07
C ASN A 189 -15.35 7.21 1.07
N PHE A 190 -14.77 6.01 1.08
CA PHE A 190 -15.06 4.99 2.07
C PHE A 190 -13.81 4.18 2.42
N VAL A 191 -13.66 3.82 3.70
CA VAL A 191 -12.56 2.98 4.18
C VAL A 191 -13.10 1.67 4.74
N VAL A 192 -12.50 0.56 4.30
CA VAL A 192 -12.71 -0.77 4.86
C VAL A 192 -11.48 -1.13 5.72
N LEU A 193 -11.67 -1.18 7.03
CA LEU A 193 -10.66 -1.68 7.95
C LEU A 193 -10.71 -3.21 8.00
N VAL A 194 -9.57 -3.87 7.85
CA VAL A 194 -9.46 -5.33 8.01
C VAL A 194 -8.60 -5.64 9.23
N THR A 195 -9.18 -6.34 10.21
CA THR A 195 -8.51 -6.75 11.44
C THR A 195 -8.74 -8.23 11.74
N GLU A 196 -8.07 -8.75 12.76
CA GLU A 196 -8.30 -10.08 13.33
C GLU A 196 -8.38 -9.96 14.87
N PRO A 197 -9.07 -10.87 15.58
CA PRO A 197 -9.31 -10.75 17.01
C PRO A 197 -8.08 -11.21 17.83
N THR A 198 -6.96 -10.50 17.67
CA THR A 198 -5.77 -10.63 18.50
C THR A 198 -5.54 -9.36 19.32
N VAL A 199 -4.78 -9.46 20.42
CA VAL A 199 -4.43 -8.30 21.26
C VAL A 199 -3.76 -7.19 20.44
N SER A 200 -2.88 -7.57 19.52
CA SER A 200 -2.29 -6.62 18.56
C SER A 200 -3.32 -6.08 17.56
N GLY A 201 -4.20 -6.92 17.03
CA GLY A 201 -5.21 -6.55 16.04
C GLY A 201 -6.14 -5.43 16.52
N ILE A 202 -6.63 -5.51 17.76
CA ILE A 202 -7.46 -4.44 18.33
C ILE A 202 -6.67 -3.14 18.59
N HIS A 203 -5.43 -3.25 19.08
CA HIS A 203 -4.59 -2.07 19.34
C HIS A 203 -4.22 -1.34 18.04
N ASP A 204 -3.85 -2.08 17.00
CA ASP A 204 -3.51 -1.51 15.71
C ASP A 204 -4.75 -0.99 14.97
N LEU A 205 -5.91 -1.67 15.08
CA LEU A 205 -7.19 -1.16 14.59
C LEU A 205 -7.51 0.21 15.17
N LYS A 206 -7.36 0.38 16.49
CA LYS A 206 -7.61 1.67 17.17
C LYS A 206 -6.71 2.76 16.60
N ARG A 207 -5.40 2.50 16.45
CA ARG A 207 -4.43 3.46 15.90
C ARG A 207 -4.72 3.85 14.46
N VAL A 208 -5.08 2.89 13.61
CA VAL A 208 -5.43 3.17 12.22
C VAL A 208 -6.75 3.94 12.13
N TYR A 209 -7.75 3.57 12.93
CA TYR A 209 -9.00 4.31 12.98
C TYR A 209 -8.82 5.76 13.45
N GLU A 210 -7.94 6.03 14.42
CA GLU A 210 -7.59 7.40 14.81
C GLU A 210 -7.04 8.22 13.63
N LEU A 211 -6.26 7.60 12.75
CA LEU A 211 -5.80 8.23 11.52
C LEU A 211 -6.97 8.50 10.57
N VAL A 212 -7.78 7.49 10.25
CA VAL A 212 -8.94 7.61 9.34
C VAL A 212 -9.94 8.66 9.83
N LYS A 213 -10.19 8.70 11.13
CA LYS A 213 -11.08 9.67 11.79
C LYS A 213 -10.62 11.11 11.56
N LYS A 214 -9.32 11.39 11.50
CA LYS A 214 -8.79 12.73 11.19
C LYS A 214 -9.10 13.17 9.77
N PHE A 215 -9.27 12.23 8.83
CA PHE A 215 -9.71 12.53 7.48
C PHE A 215 -11.24 12.67 7.36
N GLY A 216 -12.00 12.33 8.40
CA GLY A 216 -13.46 12.43 8.40
C GLY A 216 -14.13 11.47 7.41
N ILE A 217 -13.50 10.34 7.09
CA ILE A 217 -13.99 9.39 6.07
C ILE A 217 -14.91 8.37 6.71
N LYS A 218 -16.03 8.07 6.02
CA LYS A 218 -16.95 7.02 6.45
C LYS A 218 -16.23 5.67 6.42
N THR A 219 -16.41 4.91 7.50
CA THR A 219 -15.60 3.71 7.74
C THR A 219 -16.48 2.50 8.02
N GLY A 220 -16.08 1.35 7.48
CA GLY A 220 -16.55 0.05 7.91
C GLY A 220 -15.40 -0.86 8.30
N CYS A 221 -15.71 -1.97 8.98
CA CYS A 221 -14.71 -2.92 9.45
C CYS A 221 -15.13 -4.36 9.17
N ILE A 222 -14.19 -5.15 8.67
CA ILE A 222 -14.28 -6.60 8.53
C ILE A 222 -13.37 -7.23 9.59
N ILE A 223 -13.95 -8.10 10.42
CA ILE A 223 -13.20 -8.90 11.38
C ILE A 223 -12.91 -10.24 10.71
N ASN A 224 -11.68 -10.40 10.22
CA ASN A 224 -11.22 -11.65 9.63
C ASN A 224 -10.78 -12.64 10.71
N LYS A 225 -10.93 -13.95 10.44
CA LYS A 225 -10.63 -15.03 11.40
C LYS A 225 -11.30 -14.78 12.76
N ALA A 226 -12.56 -14.38 12.74
CA ALA A 226 -13.31 -13.86 13.90
C ALA A 226 -13.43 -14.86 15.06
N ASP A 227 -13.33 -16.15 14.77
CA ASP A 227 -13.38 -17.28 15.70
C ASP A 227 -12.05 -17.58 16.41
N LEU A 228 -10.95 -16.87 16.10
CA LEU A 228 -9.66 -17.05 16.80
C LEU A 228 -9.76 -16.72 18.30
N ASN A 229 -10.54 -15.70 18.66
CA ASN A 229 -10.74 -15.31 20.05
C ASN A 229 -12.04 -14.53 20.23
N ASN A 230 -13.08 -15.22 20.70
CA ASN A 230 -14.41 -14.65 20.92
C ASN A 230 -14.44 -13.48 21.93
N THR A 231 -13.49 -13.42 22.87
CA THR A 231 -13.42 -12.31 23.84
C THR A 231 -12.94 -11.04 23.13
N VAL A 232 -11.85 -11.15 22.36
CA VAL A 232 -11.30 -10.01 21.62
C VAL A 232 -12.24 -9.61 20.47
N GLU A 233 -12.93 -10.54 19.83
CA GLU A 233 -13.97 -10.23 18.83
C GLU A 233 -15.04 -9.32 19.42
N LYS A 234 -15.55 -9.64 20.63
CA LYS A 234 -16.54 -8.81 21.31
C LYS A 234 -16.00 -7.42 21.66
N GLU A 235 -14.73 -7.33 22.08
CA GLU A 235 -14.08 -6.03 22.31
C GLU A 235 -13.98 -5.20 21.02
N ILE A 236 -13.67 -5.83 19.89
CA ILE A 236 -13.67 -5.16 18.58
C ILE A 236 -15.08 -4.68 18.25
N LEU A 237 -16.09 -5.54 18.33
CA LEU A 237 -17.50 -5.18 18.04
C LEU A 237 -17.98 -4.01 18.93
N GLN A 238 -17.62 -4.02 20.21
CA GLN A 238 -17.91 -2.91 21.12
C GLN A 238 -17.22 -1.62 20.65
N PHE A 239 -15.92 -1.68 20.31
CA PHE A 239 -15.19 -0.54 19.79
C PHE A 239 -15.80 0.02 18.50
N LEU A 240 -16.26 -0.86 17.58
CA LEU A 240 -16.94 -0.43 16.35
C LEU A 240 -18.24 0.32 16.67
N SER A 241 -19.05 -0.20 17.59
CA SER A 241 -20.29 0.44 18.01
C SER A 241 -20.07 1.80 18.70
N GLU A 242 -19.07 1.90 19.57
CA GLU A 242 -18.74 3.14 20.29
C GLU A 242 -18.25 4.27 19.37
N ASN A 243 -17.73 3.92 18.19
CA ASN A 243 -17.13 4.87 17.25
C ASN A 243 -17.94 5.03 15.95
N ASP A 244 -19.17 4.52 15.91
CA ASP A 244 -20.07 4.55 14.73
C ASP A 244 -19.39 3.99 13.47
N ILE A 245 -18.61 2.92 13.63
CA ILE A 245 -17.95 2.21 12.54
C ILE A 245 -18.89 1.10 12.07
N ASN A 246 -19.17 1.05 10.77
CA ASN A 246 -20.04 0.04 10.19
C ASN A 246 -19.38 -1.35 10.33
N HIS A 247 -19.90 -2.23 11.17
CA HIS A 247 -19.51 -3.64 11.12
C HIS A 247 -19.98 -4.23 9.79
N ILE A 248 -19.05 -4.55 8.89
CA ILE A 248 -19.35 -5.09 7.56
C ILE A 248 -19.64 -6.59 7.70
N ALA A 249 -18.68 -7.35 8.21
CA ALA A 249 -18.78 -8.79 8.44
C ALA A 249 -17.79 -9.29 9.50
N SER A 250 -18.13 -10.44 10.10
CA SER A 250 -17.19 -11.30 10.83
C SER A 250 -16.97 -12.57 10.00
N LEU A 251 -15.77 -12.75 9.46
CA LEU A 251 -15.39 -13.90 8.64
C LEU A 251 -14.72 -14.95 9.55
N PRO A 252 -15.23 -16.19 9.65
CA PRO A 252 -14.53 -17.25 10.37
C PRO A 252 -13.21 -17.62 9.66
N TYR A 253 -12.29 -18.26 10.39
CA TYR A 253 -11.14 -18.92 9.79
C TYR A 253 -11.61 -20.02 8.84
N ASP A 254 -11.04 -20.03 7.64
CA ASP A 254 -11.40 -20.99 6.59
C ASP A 254 -10.17 -21.31 5.76
N GLU A 255 -9.77 -22.58 5.73
CA GLU A 255 -8.58 -23.06 5.02
C GLU A 255 -8.72 -22.91 3.49
N THR A 256 -9.95 -22.82 2.99
CA THR A 256 -10.24 -22.59 1.57
C THR A 256 -9.64 -21.29 1.05
N PHE A 257 -9.37 -20.28 1.90
CA PHE A 257 -8.60 -19.11 1.49
C PHE A 257 -7.19 -19.49 1.03
N THR A 258 -6.51 -20.32 1.82
CA THR A 258 -5.14 -20.76 1.51
C THR A 258 -5.14 -21.64 0.28
N GLU A 259 -6.11 -22.55 0.16
CA GLU A 259 -6.26 -23.40 -1.03
C GLU A 259 -6.54 -22.57 -2.30
N ALA A 260 -7.42 -21.57 -2.22
CA ALA A 260 -7.68 -20.67 -3.34
C ALA A 260 -6.40 -19.93 -3.77
N MET A 261 -5.67 -19.35 -2.80
CA MET A 261 -4.44 -18.61 -3.09
C MET A 261 -3.35 -19.50 -3.71
N THR A 262 -3.17 -20.75 -3.25
CA THR A 262 -2.19 -21.66 -3.86
C THR A 262 -2.56 -22.08 -5.29
N ASN A 263 -3.82 -21.91 -5.69
CA ASN A 263 -4.30 -22.09 -7.06
C ASN A 263 -4.34 -20.78 -7.88
N GLY A 264 -3.85 -19.65 -7.34
CA GLY A 264 -3.90 -18.34 -8.02
C GLY A 264 -5.32 -17.75 -8.10
N GLN A 265 -6.24 -18.26 -7.28
CA GLN A 265 -7.66 -17.88 -7.29
C GLN A 265 -8.03 -17.11 -6.02
N THR A 266 -9.01 -16.23 -6.13
CA THR A 266 -9.67 -15.65 -4.96
C THR A 266 -10.65 -16.66 -4.35
N ILE A 267 -11.01 -16.48 -3.08
CA ILE A 267 -11.97 -17.38 -2.41
C ILE A 267 -13.35 -17.39 -3.09
N VAL A 268 -13.72 -16.30 -3.76
CA VAL A 268 -14.99 -16.21 -4.50
C VAL A 268 -14.97 -16.99 -5.82
N GLU A 269 -13.78 -17.34 -6.33
CA GLU A 269 -13.58 -18.16 -7.54
C GLU A 269 -13.46 -19.65 -7.25
N PHE A 270 -12.81 -20.02 -6.15
CA PHE A 270 -12.30 -21.37 -5.91
C PHE A 270 -13.40 -22.42 -5.68
N GLY A 271 -14.54 -22.05 -5.11
CA GLY A 271 -15.65 -22.97 -4.86
C GLY A 271 -16.71 -22.42 -3.91
N GLU A 272 -17.70 -23.23 -3.56
CA GLU A 272 -18.70 -22.87 -2.55
C GLU A 272 -18.13 -22.99 -1.14
N SER A 273 -18.17 -21.89 -0.39
CA SER A 273 -17.84 -21.87 1.04
C SER A 273 -18.75 -20.90 1.79
N ARG A 274 -18.85 -21.08 3.11
CA ARG A 274 -19.57 -20.12 3.96
C ARG A 274 -18.95 -18.73 3.88
N VAL A 275 -17.62 -18.66 3.78
CA VAL A 275 -16.88 -17.40 3.70
C VAL A 275 -17.09 -16.69 2.37
N LYS A 276 -17.18 -17.41 1.25
CA LYS A 276 -17.54 -16.83 -0.06
C LYS A 276 -18.83 -16.02 0.03
N ASN A 277 -19.90 -16.63 0.55
CA ASN A 277 -21.20 -15.97 0.71
C ASN A 277 -21.11 -14.71 1.60
N LEU A 278 -20.31 -14.75 2.67
CA LEU A 278 -20.10 -13.60 3.54
C LEU A 278 -19.31 -12.47 2.84
N ILE A 279 -18.36 -12.80 1.97
CA ILE A 279 -17.59 -11.82 1.19
C ILE A 279 -18.46 -11.18 0.10
N GLU A 280 -19.30 -11.96 -0.58
CA GLU A 280 -20.29 -11.44 -1.53
C GLU A 280 -21.23 -10.43 -0.86
N GLN A 281 -21.81 -10.82 0.29
CA GLN A 281 -22.65 -9.92 1.10
C GLN A 281 -21.89 -8.70 1.61
N SER A 282 -20.60 -8.86 1.95
CA SER A 282 -19.75 -7.74 2.37
C SER A 282 -19.58 -6.73 1.24
N TRP A 283 -19.36 -7.21 0.01
CA TRP A 283 -19.21 -6.34 -1.15
C TRP A 283 -20.52 -5.59 -1.47
N ASP A 284 -21.66 -6.28 -1.44
CA ASP A 284 -22.97 -5.65 -1.60
C ASP A 284 -23.22 -4.56 -0.56
N LYS A 285 -22.97 -4.87 0.71
CA LYS A 285 -23.10 -3.91 1.80
C LYS A 285 -22.17 -2.71 1.65
N ILE A 286 -20.92 -2.91 1.19
CA ILE A 286 -19.99 -1.81 0.91
C ILE A 286 -20.54 -0.91 -0.19
N LYS A 287 -21.08 -1.46 -1.29
CA LYS A 287 -21.66 -0.65 -2.39
C LYS A 287 -22.81 0.23 -1.91
N ASP A 288 -23.61 -0.26 -0.97
CA ASP A 288 -24.76 0.48 -0.41
C ASP A 288 -24.34 1.62 0.53
N ILE A 289 -23.25 1.45 1.29
CA ILE A 289 -22.84 2.41 2.32
C ILE A 289 -21.69 3.32 1.92
N ALA A 290 -20.90 2.97 0.90
CA ALA A 290 -19.81 3.79 0.37
C ALA A 290 -20.32 5.02 -0.39
#